data_AF-A0A7S3ZWS5-F1
#
_entry.id   AF-A0A7S3ZWS5-F1
#
_cell.length_a   1.000
_cell.length_b   1.000
_cell.length_c   1.000
_cell.angle_alpha   90.00
_cell.angle_beta   90.00
_cell.angle_gamma   90.00
#
_symmetry.space_group_name_H-M   'P 1'
#
loop_
_entity.id
_entity.type
_entity.pdbx_description
1 polymer ?
#
loop_
_entity_poly.entity_id
_entity_poly.type
_entity_poly.pdbx_seq_one_letter_code
_entity_poly.pdbx_strand_id
1 'polypeptide(L)'
;MIIERDTSTLWAWAAALAVVSGLFTIVVQPLVERWGLRQKWMPRCLELQRHVSIGMGTPKDWCDDEHCLRAWAGGILAFMFHATCGSLMLPVVIYGWGASETYQDMFLFGSLLDLGWDLFSQIQVYVATFHGDVSDRWGWARCPRGLFPFIVMHHALAYIIVVPMDNKYAHLPDYHQVCLSLLGAAACATIKMRCLFARALYENECATLDHLREAVTTLEDAERITRRLLGGAHPFMVAIEEGLREARDALRARSAAP
;
A
#
# COMPACT_ATOMS: atom_id res chain seq x y z
N MET A 1 20.90 -17.94 -7.95
CA MET A 1 21.35 -16.80 -8.78
C MET A 1 22.33 -16.05 -7.92
N ILE A 2 23.64 -16.21 -8.14
CA ILE A 2 24.63 -15.59 -7.25
C ILE A 2 24.62 -14.08 -7.51
N ILE A 3 23.94 -13.32 -6.65
CA ILE A 3 24.02 -11.87 -6.66
C ILE A 3 25.37 -11.49 -6.06
N GLU A 4 26.27 -10.93 -6.88
CA GLU A 4 27.50 -10.32 -6.36
C GLU A 4 27.12 -9.16 -5.43
N ARG A 5 27.68 -9.19 -4.21
CA ARG A 5 27.25 -8.31 -3.11
C ARG A 5 28.04 -7.02 -3.02
N ASP A 6 28.81 -6.66 -4.04
CA ASP A 6 29.45 -5.35 -4.06
C ASP A 6 28.40 -4.25 -4.26
N THR A 7 28.67 -3.08 -3.71
CA THR A 7 27.74 -1.96 -3.70
C THR A 7 27.32 -1.53 -5.12
N SER A 8 28.23 -1.56 -6.10
CA SER A 8 27.91 -1.14 -7.46
C SER A 8 26.98 -2.12 -8.16
N THR A 9 27.19 -3.42 -7.97
CA THR A 9 26.31 -4.45 -8.52
C THR A 9 24.91 -4.39 -7.93
N LEU A 10 24.77 -4.18 -6.61
CA LEU A 10 23.47 -4.02 -5.96
C LEU A 10 22.69 -2.81 -6.51
N TRP A 11 23.36 -1.66 -6.71
CA TRP A 11 22.73 -0.50 -7.35
C TRP A 11 22.34 -0.75 -8.80
N ALA A 12 23.16 -1.47 -9.56
CA ALA A 12 22.83 -1.85 -10.93
C ALA A 12 21.58 -2.73 -10.98
N TRP A 13 21.46 -3.70 -10.06
CA TRP A 13 20.25 -4.51 -9.90
C TRP A 13 19.04 -3.66 -9.52
N ALA A 14 19.15 -2.79 -8.52
CA ALA A 14 18.06 -1.90 -8.12
C ALA A 14 17.57 -1.02 -9.29
N ALA A 15 18.48 -0.46 -10.09
CA ALA A 15 18.15 0.33 -11.27
C ALA A 15 17.45 -0.52 -12.36
N ALA A 16 17.94 -1.74 -12.62
CA ALA A 16 17.28 -2.66 -13.55
C ALA A 16 15.87 -3.05 -13.08
N LEU A 17 15.71 -3.33 -11.79
CA LEU A 17 14.42 -3.66 -11.18
C LEU A 17 13.47 -2.46 -11.14
N ALA A 18 13.99 -1.23 -11.08
CA ALA A 18 13.17 -0.02 -11.24
C ALA A 18 12.55 0.07 -12.65
N VAL A 19 13.32 -0.27 -13.69
CA VAL A 19 12.77 -0.34 -15.07
C VAL A 19 11.68 -1.41 -15.16
N VAL A 20 11.92 -2.60 -14.60
CA VAL A 20 10.93 -3.68 -14.57
C VAL A 20 9.66 -3.26 -13.82
N SER A 21 9.81 -2.60 -12.67
CA SER A 21 8.70 -2.09 -11.85
C SER A 21 7.89 -1.01 -12.57
N GLY A 22 8.57 -0.14 -13.32
CA GLY A 22 7.91 0.87 -14.15
C GLY A 22 7.12 0.25 -15.29
N LEU A 23 7.70 -0.70 -16.02
CA LEU A 23 7.00 -1.44 -17.07
C LEU A 23 5.81 -2.21 -16.52
N PHE A 24 5.96 -2.87 -15.37
CA PHE A 24 4.87 -3.52 -14.66
C PHE A 24 3.73 -2.53 -14.37
N THR A 25 4.04 -1.36 -13.82
CA THR A 25 3.02 -0.34 -13.50
C THR A 25 2.29 0.14 -14.76
N ILE A 26 3.01 0.45 -15.82
CA ILE A 26 2.44 0.92 -17.11
C ILE A 26 1.49 -0.12 -17.71
N VAL A 27 1.84 -1.41 -17.61
CA VAL A 27 1.04 -2.49 -18.20
C VAL A 27 -0.14 -2.87 -17.30
N VAL A 28 0.07 -2.96 -15.99
CA VAL A 28 -0.90 -3.57 -15.06
C VAL A 28 -1.89 -2.54 -14.53
N GLN A 29 -1.51 -1.27 -14.34
CA GLN A 29 -2.43 -0.24 -13.83
C GLN A 29 -3.71 -0.11 -14.67
N PRO A 30 -3.63 0.00 -16.01
CA PRO A 30 -4.85 0.08 -16.83
C PRO A 30 -5.73 -1.17 -16.73
N LEU A 31 -5.15 -2.34 -16.43
CA LEU A 31 -5.91 -3.57 -16.22
C LEU A 31 -6.66 -3.55 -14.90
N VAL A 32 -6.02 -3.05 -13.83
CA VAL A 32 -6.64 -2.85 -12.51
C VAL A 32 -7.77 -1.82 -12.60
N GLU A 33 -7.56 -0.71 -13.31
CA GLU A 33 -8.58 0.32 -13.56
C GLU A 33 -9.80 -0.27 -14.31
N ARG A 34 -9.57 -0.97 -15.43
CA ARG A 34 -10.65 -1.63 -16.20
C ARG A 34 -11.39 -2.68 -15.39
N TRP A 35 -10.66 -3.48 -14.59
CA TRP A 35 -11.27 -4.45 -13.70
C TRP A 35 -12.13 -3.75 -12.66
N GLY A 36 -11.60 -2.69 -12.06
CA GLY A 36 -12.26 -1.86 -11.06
C GLY A 36 -13.56 -1.24 -11.58
N LEU A 37 -13.55 -0.63 -12.76
CA LEU A 37 -14.74 -0.06 -13.38
C LEU A 37 -15.87 -1.06 -13.67
N ARG A 38 -15.57 -2.36 -13.76
CA ARG A 38 -16.57 -3.42 -13.93
C ARG A 38 -17.22 -3.83 -12.61
N GLN A 39 -16.72 -3.36 -11.47
CA GLN A 39 -17.21 -3.75 -10.16
C GLN A 39 -18.38 -2.87 -9.73
N LYS A 40 -19.44 -3.50 -9.22
CA LYS A 40 -20.64 -2.79 -8.73
C LYS A 40 -20.34 -1.82 -7.57
N TRP A 41 -19.29 -2.09 -6.80
CA TRP A 41 -18.85 -1.26 -5.67
C TRP A 41 -17.95 -0.09 -6.07
N MET A 42 -17.54 0.02 -7.33
CA MET A 42 -16.56 1.03 -7.74
C MET A 42 -17.02 2.49 -7.55
N PRO A 43 -18.25 2.90 -7.91
CA PRO A 43 -18.69 4.30 -7.69
C PRO A 43 -18.50 4.76 -6.24
N ARG A 44 -18.81 3.87 -5.30
CA ARG A 44 -18.62 4.06 -3.86
C ARG A 44 -17.14 4.15 -3.49
N CYS A 45 -16.29 3.30 -4.08
CA CYS A 45 -14.84 3.35 -3.91
C CYS A 45 -14.24 4.68 -4.36
N LEU A 46 -14.69 5.22 -5.50
CA LEU A 46 -14.24 6.50 -6.03
C LEU A 46 -14.60 7.67 -5.12
N GLU A 47 -15.81 7.66 -4.54
CA GLU A 47 -16.22 8.66 -3.55
C GLU A 47 -15.30 8.68 -2.32
N LEU A 48 -14.89 7.51 -1.84
CA LEU A 48 -13.96 7.42 -0.70
C LEU A 48 -12.57 7.87 -1.07
N GLN A 49 -12.07 7.43 -2.22
CA GLN A 49 -10.76 7.82 -2.69
C GLN A 49 -10.69 9.33 -2.87
N ARG A 50 -11.79 9.99 -3.28
CA ARG A 50 -11.91 11.45 -3.29
C ARG A 50 -11.71 12.05 -1.90
N HIS A 51 -12.38 11.53 -0.87
CA HIS A 51 -12.19 12.00 0.51
C HIS A 51 -10.76 11.82 1.00
N VAL A 52 -10.15 10.67 0.71
CA VAL A 52 -8.75 10.36 1.05
C VAL A 52 -7.81 11.33 0.35
N SER A 53 -7.96 11.52 -0.96
CA SER A 53 -7.13 12.43 -1.75
C SER A 53 -7.23 13.87 -1.22
N ILE A 54 -8.44 14.36 -0.93
CA ILE A 54 -8.63 15.69 -0.34
C ILE A 54 -7.95 15.78 1.04
N GLY A 55 -8.09 14.75 1.88
CA GLY A 55 -7.44 14.68 3.20
C GLY A 55 -5.90 14.67 3.12
N MET A 56 -5.34 14.11 2.04
CA MET A 56 -3.91 14.14 1.73
C MET A 56 -3.45 15.45 1.07
N GLY A 57 -4.34 16.43 0.93
CA GLY A 57 -4.03 17.75 0.38
C GLY A 57 -4.18 17.88 -1.13
N THR A 58 -4.80 16.90 -1.80
CA THR A 58 -5.17 17.04 -3.21
C THR A 58 -6.29 18.08 -3.38
N PRO A 59 -6.14 19.06 -4.30
CA PRO A 59 -7.21 20.03 -4.59
C PRO A 59 -8.53 19.34 -4.96
N LYS A 60 -9.65 19.87 -4.46
CA LYS A 60 -10.99 19.26 -4.67
C LYS A 60 -11.35 19.15 -6.15
N ASP A 61 -10.97 20.14 -6.94
CA ASP A 61 -11.19 20.22 -8.40
C ASP A 61 -10.37 19.19 -9.19
N TRP A 62 -9.32 18.61 -8.60
CA TRP A 62 -8.57 17.52 -9.21
C TRP A 62 -9.18 16.15 -8.93
N CYS A 63 -10.06 16.03 -7.93
CA CYS A 63 -10.55 14.75 -7.45
C CYS A 63 -11.82 14.29 -8.19
N ASP A 64 -11.78 14.30 -9.53
CA ASP A 64 -12.81 13.67 -10.36
C ASP A 64 -12.71 12.13 -10.29
N ASP A 65 -13.68 11.43 -10.91
CA ASP A 65 -13.74 9.97 -10.89
C ASP A 65 -12.51 9.33 -11.55
N GLU A 66 -11.93 9.97 -12.58
CA GLU A 66 -10.76 9.46 -13.28
C GLU A 66 -9.51 9.54 -12.41
N HIS A 67 -9.25 10.69 -11.79
CA HIS A 67 -8.17 10.86 -10.83
C HIS A 67 -8.29 9.88 -9.67
N CYS A 68 -9.49 9.75 -9.10
CA CYS A 68 -9.74 8.84 -7.99
C CYS A 68 -9.52 7.38 -8.42
N LEU A 69 -9.94 6.99 -9.61
CA LEU A 69 -9.71 5.64 -10.12
C LEU A 69 -8.22 5.33 -10.25
N ARG A 70 -7.45 6.26 -10.84
CA ARG A 70 -5.99 6.14 -11.01
C ARG A 70 -5.27 6.07 -9.67
N ALA A 71 -5.64 6.93 -8.72
CA ALA A 71 -5.06 6.95 -7.37
C ALA A 71 -5.34 5.63 -6.63
N TRP A 72 -6.57 5.14 -6.71
CA TRP A 72 -6.95 3.86 -6.13
C TRP A 72 -6.18 2.69 -6.77
N ALA A 73 -6.11 2.64 -8.10
CA ALA A 73 -5.40 1.58 -8.82
C ALA A 73 -3.90 1.60 -8.50
N GLY A 74 -3.28 2.79 -8.45
CA GLY A 74 -1.89 2.96 -8.04
C GLY A 74 -1.64 2.46 -6.60
N GLY A 75 -2.56 2.77 -5.68
CA GLY A 75 -2.50 2.26 -4.30
C GLY A 75 -2.56 0.73 -4.24
N ILE A 76 -3.50 0.11 -4.97
CA ILE A 76 -3.61 -1.36 -5.05
C ILE A 76 -2.32 -1.99 -5.58
N LEU A 77 -1.73 -1.41 -6.63
CA LEU A 77 -0.47 -1.90 -7.18
C LEU A 77 0.67 -1.81 -6.17
N ALA A 78 0.82 -0.67 -5.49
CA ALA A 78 1.84 -0.50 -4.45
C ALA A 78 1.70 -1.57 -3.37
N PHE A 79 0.49 -1.82 -2.87
CA PHE A 79 0.26 -2.85 -1.86
C PHE A 79 0.57 -4.26 -2.37
N MET A 80 0.16 -4.60 -3.59
CA MET A 80 0.48 -5.91 -4.19
C MET A 80 1.99 -6.08 -4.37
N PHE A 81 2.68 -5.01 -4.75
CA PHE A 81 4.12 -5.02 -4.97
C PHE A 81 4.89 -5.22 -3.67
N HIS A 82 4.61 -4.44 -2.62
CA HIS A 82 5.22 -4.61 -1.30
C HIS A 82 4.90 -5.98 -0.69
N ALA A 83 3.67 -6.48 -0.84
CA ALA A 83 3.31 -7.82 -0.39
C ALA A 83 4.11 -8.90 -1.12
N THR A 84 4.35 -8.73 -2.42
CA THR A 84 5.18 -9.65 -3.21
C THR A 84 6.63 -9.63 -2.71
N CYS A 85 7.21 -8.44 -2.52
CA CYS A 85 8.57 -8.28 -1.98
C CYS A 85 8.70 -8.92 -0.59
N GLY A 86 7.73 -8.67 0.30
CA GLY A 86 7.73 -9.25 1.64
C GLY A 86 7.59 -10.77 1.60
N SER A 87 6.79 -11.31 0.68
CA SER A 87 6.62 -12.77 0.55
C SER A 87 7.91 -13.48 0.12
N LEU A 88 8.74 -12.83 -0.70
CA LEU A 88 10.06 -13.35 -1.09
C LEU A 88 11.05 -13.42 0.09
N MET A 89 10.88 -12.55 1.09
CA MET A 89 11.73 -12.51 2.28
C MET A 89 11.31 -13.50 3.37
N LEU A 90 10.06 -13.97 3.35
CA LEU A 90 9.50 -14.86 4.39
C LEU A 90 10.33 -16.13 4.65
N PRO A 91 10.88 -16.84 3.66
CA PRO A 91 11.65 -18.05 3.93
C PRO A 91 12.85 -17.80 4.86
N VAL A 92 13.56 -16.69 4.72
CA VAL A 92 14.68 -16.33 5.61
C VAL A 92 14.18 -15.99 7.01
N VAL A 93 13.06 -15.28 7.14
CA VAL A 93 12.49 -14.94 8.45
C VAL A 93 12.02 -16.19 9.21
N ILE A 94 11.44 -17.17 8.49
CA ILE A 94 10.87 -18.39 9.09
C ILE A 94 11.96 -19.42 9.40
N TYR A 95 12.87 -19.66 8.45
CA TYR A 95 13.84 -20.76 8.53
C TYR A 95 15.26 -20.30 8.90
N GLY A 96 15.53 -19.01 8.88
CA GLY A 96 16.84 -18.43 9.13
C GLY A 96 17.72 -18.36 7.87
N TRP A 97 18.66 -17.41 7.89
CA TRP A 97 19.58 -17.14 6.77
C TRP A 97 20.39 -18.35 6.31
N GLY A 98 20.85 -19.18 7.24
CA GLY A 98 21.70 -20.35 6.95
C GLY A 98 20.95 -21.56 6.39
N ALA A 99 19.63 -21.52 6.25
CA ALA A 99 18.83 -22.68 5.88
C ALA A 99 18.98 -23.08 4.40
N SER A 100 19.14 -22.12 3.49
CA SER A 100 19.29 -22.38 2.06
C SER A 100 19.84 -21.15 1.33
N GLU A 101 20.77 -21.37 0.40
CA GLU A 101 21.24 -20.31 -0.52
C GLU A 101 20.08 -19.72 -1.35
N THR A 102 19.12 -20.56 -1.76
CA THR A 102 17.93 -20.09 -2.48
C THR A 102 17.11 -19.12 -1.64
N TYR A 103 17.00 -19.34 -0.32
CA TYR A 103 16.27 -18.42 0.55
C TYR A 103 17.00 -17.09 0.69
N GLN A 104 18.34 -17.12 0.78
CA GLN A 104 19.17 -15.91 0.77
C GLN A 104 18.97 -15.12 -0.53
N ASP A 105 19.02 -15.79 -1.68
CA ASP A 105 18.80 -15.18 -2.98
C ASP A 105 17.39 -14.56 -3.07
N MET A 106 16.35 -15.26 -2.58
CA MET A 106 14.99 -14.72 -2.55
C MET A 106 14.87 -13.48 -1.65
N PHE A 107 15.53 -13.49 -0.49
CA PHE A 107 15.54 -12.34 0.41
C PHE A 107 16.19 -11.13 -0.26
N LEU A 108 17.40 -11.29 -0.80
CA LEU A 108 18.14 -10.24 -1.49
C LEU A 108 17.40 -9.74 -2.73
N PHE A 109 16.76 -10.64 -3.48
CA PHE A 109 15.95 -10.25 -4.63
C PHE A 109 14.71 -9.46 -4.18
N GLY A 110 14.03 -9.90 -3.12
CA GLY A 110 12.89 -9.19 -2.55
C GLY A 110 13.23 -7.78 -2.06
N SER A 111 14.38 -7.60 -1.40
CA SER A 111 14.81 -6.28 -0.89
C SER A 111 15.21 -5.34 -2.03
N LEU A 112 15.96 -5.83 -3.02
CA LEU A 112 16.32 -5.06 -4.20
C LEU A 112 15.12 -4.75 -5.11
N LEU A 113 14.13 -5.64 -5.16
CA LEU A 113 12.90 -5.43 -5.91
C LEU A 113 12.08 -4.29 -5.30
N ASP A 114 11.95 -4.27 -3.97
CA ASP A 114 11.30 -3.19 -3.23
C ASP A 114 12.03 -1.85 -3.42
N LEU A 115 13.35 -1.86 -3.31
CA LEU A 115 14.19 -0.69 -3.61
C LEU A 115 14.02 -0.20 -5.06
N GLY A 116 13.93 -1.12 -6.01
CA GLY A 116 13.67 -0.80 -7.43
C GLY A 116 12.31 -0.14 -7.62
N TRP A 117 11.27 -0.62 -6.94
CA TRP A 117 9.96 0.02 -6.91
C TRP A 117 10.02 1.43 -6.34
N ASP A 118 10.74 1.63 -5.23
CA ASP A 118 10.87 2.94 -4.61
C ASP A 118 11.55 3.94 -5.53
N LEU A 119 12.61 3.53 -6.24
CA LEU A 119 13.29 4.35 -7.24
C LEU A 119 12.35 4.77 -8.38
N PHE A 120 11.56 3.82 -8.91
CA PHE A 120 10.59 4.13 -9.96
C PHE A 120 9.47 5.05 -9.43
N SER A 121 8.90 4.71 -8.27
CA SER A 121 7.82 5.47 -7.64
C SER A 121 8.25 6.92 -7.36
N GLN A 122 9.51 7.13 -6.97
CA GLN A 122 10.07 8.46 -6.78
C GLN A 122 10.07 9.29 -8.07
N ILE A 123 10.45 8.70 -9.19
CA ILE A 123 10.41 9.34 -10.52
C ILE A 123 8.96 9.61 -10.92
N GLN A 124 8.08 8.63 -10.74
CA GLN A 124 6.65 8.76 -11.04
C GLN A 124 6.02 9.90 -10.26
N VAL A 125 6.26 9.98 -8.95
CA VAL A 125 5.70 11.00 -8.06
C VAL A 125 6.30 12.38 -8.34
N TYR A 126 7.59 12.46 -8.69
CA TYR A 126 8.19 13.71 -9.18
C TYR A 126 7.48 14.20 -10.45
N VAL A 127 7.30 13.35 -11.45
CA VAL A 127 6.58 13.69 -12.68
C VAL A 127 5.13 14.07 -12.39
N ALA A 128 4.42 13.29 -11.56
CA ALA A 128 3.05 13.56 -11.16
C ALA A 128 2.86 14.86 -10.38
N THR A 129 3.92 15.35 -9.72
CA THR A 129 3.89 16.59 -8.93
C THR A 129 4.23 17.83 -9.78
N PHE A 130 5.22 17.72 -10.67
CA PHE A 130 5.80 18.88 -11.36
C PHE A 130 5.51 18.93 -12.87
N HIS A 131 5.07 17.82 -13.47
CA HIS A 131 4.85 17.66 -14.90
C HIS A 131 3.50 16.99 -15.17
N GLY A 132 2.41 17.66 -14.80
CA GLY A 132 1.05 17.10 -14.87
C GLY A 132 0.64 16.65 -16.28
N ASP A 133 1.08 17.35 -17.32
CA ASP A 133 0.84 16.97 -18.72
C ASP A 133 1.49 15.62 -19.09
N VAL A 134 2.69 15.36 -18.57
CA VAL A 134 3.36 14.07 -18.73
C VAL A 134 2.63 13.02 -17.90
N SER A 135 2.33 13.30 -16.63
CA SER A 135 1.56 12.41 -15.74
C SER A 135 0.26 11.92 -16.39
N ASP A 136 -0.50 12.83 -17.00
CA ASP A 136 -1.77 12.51 -17.63
C ASP A 136 -1.59 11.59 -18.85
N ARG A 137 -0.54 11.78 -19.66
CA ARG A 137 -0.23 10.89 -20.80
C ARG A 137 0.11 9.47 -20.37
N TRP A 138 0.74 9.32 -19.21
CA TRP A 138 1.07 8.01 -18.64
C TRP A 138 -0.05 7.41 -17.78
N GLY A 139 -1.19 8.12 -17.63
CA GLY A 139 -2.30 7.65 -16.81
C GLY A 139 -2.02 7.67 -15.31
N TRP A 140 -1.07 8.47 -14.84
CA TRP A 140 -0.75 8.57 -13.42
C TRP A 140 -1.63 9.62 -12.74
N ALA A 141 -2.07 9.32 -11.52
CA ALA A 141 -2.75 10.30 -10.69
C ALA A 141 -1.77 11.43 -10.33
N ARG A 142 -2.20 12.67 -10.51
CA ARG A 142 -1.41 13.84 -10.12
C ARG A 142 -1.15 13.83 -8.61
N CYS A 143 0.02 14.29 -8.19
CA CYS A 143 0.40 14.34 -6.78
C CYS A 143 0.42 15.79 -6.30
N PRO A 144 -0.26 16.15 -5.20
CA PRO A 144 -0.17 17.50 -4.66
C PRO A 144 1.24 17.79 -4.13
N ARG A 145 1.71 19.02 -4.34
CA ARG A 145 3.07 19.43 -3.93
C ARG A 145 3.36 19.24 -2.44
N GLY A 146 2.33 19.35 -1.59
CA GLY A 146 2.48 19.13 -0.14
C GLY A 146 2.78 17.68 0.22
N LEU A 147 2.39 16.72 -0.61
CA LEU A 147 2.61 15.29 -0.37
C LEU A 147 3.97 14.80 -0.89
N PHE A 148 4.56 15.51 -1.85
CA PHE A 148 5.84 15.15 -2.46
C PHE A 148 6.98 14.96 -1.43
N PRO A 149 7.26 15.90 -0.49
CA PRO A 149 8.32 15.71 0.50
C PRO A 149 8.09 14.50 1.40
N PHE A 150 6.83 14.23 1.76
CA PHE A 150 6.49 13.07 2.58
C PHE A 150 6.84 11.77 1.87
N ILE A 151 6.46 11.63 0.58
CA ILE A 151 6.76 10.44 -0.20
C ILE A 151 8.28 10.29 -0.39
N VAL A 152 8.99 11.38 -0.70
CA VAL A 152 10.46 11.34 -0.86
C VAL A 152 11.13 10.86 0.42
N MET A 153 10.73 11.40 1.57
CA MET A 153 11.30 11.01 2.86
C MET A 153 10.93 9.57 3.24
N HIS A 154 9.72 9.12 2.89
CA HIS A 154 9.28 7.74 3.12
C HIS A 154 10.17 6.74 2.37
N HIS A 155 10.46 6.99 1.10
CA HIS A 155 11.26 6.11 0.23
C HIS A 155 12.76 6.25 0.50
N ALA A 156 13.22 7.41 0.98
CA ALA A 156 14.62 7.65 1.31
C ALA A 156 15.20 6.64 2.33
N LEU A 157 14.35 6.11 3.21
CA LEU A 157 14.74 5.09 4.16
C LEU A 157 15.24 3.81 3.47
N ALA A 158 14.57 3.36 2.41
CA ALA A 158 14.98 2.18 1.65
C ALA A 158 16.34 2.41 0.97
N TYR A 159 16.59 3.59 0.41
CA TYR A 159 17.87 3.93 -0.24
C TYR A 159 19.07 3.83 0.71
N ILE A 160 18.87 4.26 1.95
CA ILE A 160 19.95 4.35 2.95
C ILE A 160 20.17 2.99 3.63
N ILE A 161 19.14 2.14 3.72
CA ILE A 161 19.21 0.87 4.44
C ILE A 161 19.54 -0.30 3.52
N VAL A 162 18.78 -0.49 2.43
CA VAL A 162 18.77 -1.76 1.69
C VAL A 162 20.15 -2.12 1.14
N VAL A 163 20.79 -1.22 0.38
CA VAL A 163 22.08 -1.52 -0.26
C VAL A 163 23.21 -1.83 0.75
N PRO A 164 23.48 -0.99 1.77
CA PRO A 164 24.55 -1.31 2.71
C PRO A 164 24.23 -2.53 3.57
N MET A 165 22.95 -2.74 3.94
CA MET A 165 22.56 -3.90 4.73
C MET A 165 22.64 -5.19 3.91
N ASP A 166 22.20 -5.20 2.66
CA ASP A 166 22.33 -6.36 1.76
C ASP A 166 23.80 -6.70 1.46
N ASN A 167 24.67 -5.70 1.37
CA ASN A 167 26.11 -5.91 1.19
C ASN A 167 26.78 -6.52 2.44
N LYS A 168 26.55 -5.93 3.61
CA LYS A 168 27.36 -6.21 4.82
C LYS A 168 26.65 -7.05 5.88
N TYR A 169 25.34 -6.91 5.98
CA TYR A 169 24.56 -7.33 7.14
C TYR A 169 23.35 -8.19 6.77
N ALA A 170 23.31 -8.72 5.54
CA ALA A 170 22.20 -9.50 5.04
C ALA A 170 21.92 -10.75 5.88
N HIS A 171 22.87 -11.21 6.70
CA HIS A 171 22.71 -12.37 7.57
C HIS A 171 22.09 -12.06 8.94
N LEU A 172 21.91 -10.78 9.30
CA LEU A 172 21.40 -10.40 10.62
C LEU A 172 19.88 -10.62 10.73
N PRO A 173 19.38 -11.42 11.69
CA PRO A 173 17.94 -11.64 11.89
C PRO A 173 17.13 -10.36 12.10
N ASP A 174 17.70 -9.38 12.82
CA ASP A 174 17.04 -8.10 13.08
C ASP A 174 16.77 -7.33 11.79
N TYR A 175 17.68 -7.41 10.82
CA TYR A 175 17.48 -6.80 9.51
C TYR A 175 16.32 -7.46 8.75
N HIS A 176 16.22 -8.80 8.80
CA HIS A 176 15.11 -9.52 8.17
C HIS A 176 13.75 -9.12 8.76
N GLN A 177 13.70 -8.98 10.09
CA GLN A 177 12.50 -8.53 10.78
C GLN A 177 12.13 -7.10 10.43
N VAL A 178 13.11 -6.18 10.33
CA VAL A 178 12.87 -4.80 9.91
C VAL A 178 12.29 -4.75 8.49
N CYS A 179 12.91 -5.44 7.52
CA CYS A 179 12.40 -5.50 6.15
C CYS A 179 10.97 -6.03 6.10
N LEU A 180 10.71 -7.18 6.73
CA LEU A 180 9.37 -7.77 6.74
C LEU A 180 8.35 -6.87 7.46
N SER A 181 8.75 -6.19 8.53
CA SER A 181 7.86 -5.31 9.29
C SER A 181 7.49 -4.05 8.49
N LEU A 182 8.44 -3.46 7.77
CA LEU A 182 8.17 -2.30 6.92
C LEU A 182 7.22 -2.65 5.77
N LEU A 183 7.45 -3.77 5.08
CA LEU A 183 6.56 -4.25 4.01
C LEU A 183 5.20 -4.73 4.54
N GLY A 184 5.22 -5.39 5.70
CA GLY A 184 4.02 -5.80 6.42
C GLY A 184 3.19 -4.60 6.87
N ALA A 185 3.82 -3.50 7.27
CA ALA A 185 3.13 -2.25 7.61
C ALA A 185 2.44 -1.64 6.39
N ALA A 186 3.04 -1.68 5.20
CA ALA A 186 2.39 -1.27 3.96
C ALA A 186 1.15 -2.13 3.67
N ALA A 187 1.23 -3.45 3.88
CA ALA A 187 0.05 -4.33 3.78
C ALA A 187 -1.02 -3.98 4.84
N CYS A 188 -0.62 -3.71 6.09
CA CYS A 188 -1.53 -3.30 7.17
C CYS A 188 -2.18 -1.95 6.91
N ALA A 189 -1.51 -1.03 6.20
CA ALA A 189 -2.09 0.25 5.80
C ALA A 189 -3.36 0.05 4.97
N THR A 190 -3.44 -1.01 4.16
CA THR A 190 -4.67 -1.39 3.43
C THR A 190 -5.82 -1.69 4.39
N ILE A 191 -5.56 -2.38 5.49
CA ILE A 191 -6.57 -2.68 6.51
C ILE A 191 -7.01 -1.38 7.19
N LYS A 192 -6.08 -0.49 7.52
CA LYS A 192 -6.40 0.83 8.07
C LYS A 192 -7.26 1.65 7.12
N MET A 193 -6.98 1.63 5.82
CA MET A 193 -7.83 2.28 4.82
C MET A 193 -9.25 1.73 4.82
N ARG A 194 -9.43 0.40 4.98
CA ARG A 194 -10.77 -0.21 5.13
C ARG A 194 -11.48 0.21 6.42
N CYS A 195 -10.73 0.39 7.52
CA CYS A 195 -11.31 0.84 8.79
C CYS A 195 -11.74 2.31 8.70
N LEU A 196 -10.90 3.17 8.11
CA LEU A 196 -11.24 4.57 7.84
C LEU A 196 -12.44 4.67 6.88
N PHE A 197 -12.52 3.77 5.91
CA PHE A 197 -13.68 3.65 5.04
C PHE A 197 -14.96 3.34 5.82
N ALA A 198 -14.96 2.27 6.61
CA ALA A 198 -16.13 1.91 7.40
C ALA A 198 -16.54 3.05 8.34
N ARG A 199 -15.56 3.74 8.92
CA ARG A 199 -15.76 4.95 9.71
C ARG A 199 -16.47 6.06 8.96
N ALA A 200 -15.97 6.42 7.79
CA ALA A 200 -16.61 7.45 6.96
C ALA A 200 -18.08 7.12 6.64
N LEU A 201 -18.45 5.84 6.55
CA LEU A 201 -19.84 5.43 6.30
C LEU A 201 -20.74 5.59 7.51
N TYR A 202 -20.30 5.14 8.69
CA TYR A 202 -21.16 5.20 9.86
C TYR A 202 -21.24 6.60 10.47
N GLU A 203 -20.23 7.44 10.26
CA GLU A 203 -20.23 8.85 10.66
C GLU A 203 -21.05 9.74 9.70
N ASN A 204 -21.36 9.29 8.49
CA ASN A 204 -22.14 10.08 7.53
C ASN A 204 -23.63 10.09 7.91
N GLU A 205 -24.15 11.27 8.27
CA GLU A 205 -25.56 11.48 8.61
C GLU A 205 -26.51 11.17 7.45
N CYS A 206 -26.06 11.32 6.21
CA CYS A 206 -26.82 10.97 5.01
C CYS A 206 -26.69 9.49 4.61
N ALA A 207 -25.95 8.67 5.37
CA ALA A 207 -25.78 7.26 5.06
C ALA A 207 -27.10 6.48 5.13
N THR A 208 -27.34 5.61 4.15
CA THR A 208 -28.47 4.68 4.14
C THR A 208 -28.20 3.51 5.09
N LEU A 209 -29.25 2.73 5.42
CA LEU A 209 -29.08 1.50 6.18
C LEU A 209 -28.12 0.51 5.52
N ASP A 210 -28.09 0.46 4.19
CA ASP A 210 -27.16 -0.41 3.46
C ASP A 210 -25.71 0.06 3.60
N HIS A 211 -25.47 1.38 3.63
CA HIS A 211 -24.13 1.90 3.92
C HIS A 211 -23.64 1.50 5.31
N LEU A 212 -24.52 1.54 6.33
CA LEU A 212 -24.20 1.14 7.70
C LEU A 212 -23.94 -0.37 7.82
N ARG A 213 -24.74 -1.20 7.14
CA ARG A 213 -24.50 -2.66 7.07
C ARG A 213 -23.14 -2.97 6.46
N GLU A 214 -22.78 -2.28 5.38
CA GLU A 214 -21.49 -2.47 4.73
C GLU A 214 -20.31 -1.99 5.59
N ALA A 215 -20.48 -0.92 6.36
CA ALA A 215 -19.50 -0.49 7.35
C ALA A 215 -19.21 -1.59 8.39
N VAL A 216 -20.28 -2.20 8.93
CA VAL A 216 -20.18 -3.32 9.87
C VAL A 216 -19.46 -4.50 9.22
N THR A 217 -19.91 -4.97 8.06
CA THR A 217 -19.26 -6.10 7.35
C THR A 217 -17.78 -5.83 7.07
N THR A 218 -17.44 -4.61 6.65
CA THR A 218 -16.05 -4.21 6.37
C THR A 218 -15.18 -4.29 7.63
N LEU A 219 -15.70 -3.84 8.78
CA LEU A 219 -14.97 -3.89 10.04
C LEU A 219 -14.86 -5.31 10.59
N GLU A 220 -15.88 -6.16 10.42
CA GLU A 220 -15.80 -7.58 10.77
C GLU A 220 -14.74 -8.32 9.94
N ASP A 221 -14.66 -8.00 8.64
CA ASP A 221 -13.62 -8.53 7.77
C ASP A 221 -12.22 -8.04 8.17
N ALA A 222 -12.09 -6.74 8.44
CA ALA A 222 -10.84 -6.14 8.90
C ALA A 222 -10.39 -6.75 10.24
N GLU A 223 -11.33 -6.93 11.19
CA GLU A 223 -11.10 -7.55 12.50
C GLU A 223 -10.58 -8.98 12.31
N ARG A 224 -11.28 -9.79 11.52
CA ARG A 224 -10.92 -11.18 11.27
C ARG A 224 -9.54 -11.33 10.62
N ILE A 225 -9.21 -10.49 9.64
CA ILE A 225 -7.90 -10.49 8.99
C ILE A 225 -6.82 -10.04 9.97
N THR A 226 -7.04 -8.93 10.67
CA THR A 226 -6.07 -8.37 11.63
C THR A 226 -5.80 -9.32 12.78
N ARG A 227 -6.84 -9.97 13.32
CA ARG A 227 -6.72 -10.94 14.41
C ARG A 227 -5.85 -12.12 14.01
N ARG A 228 -5.91 -12.56 12.75
CA ARG A 228 -5.07 -13.65 12.21
C ARG A 228 -3.64 -13.21 11.95
N LEU A 229 -3.44 -11.98 11.47
CA LEU A 229 -2.12 -11.47 11.10
C LEU A 229 -1.32 -10.96 12.29
N LEU A 230 -1.95 -10.18 13.17
CA LEU A 230 -1.29 -9.46 14.26
C LEU A 230 -1.60 -10.05 15.63
N GLY A 231 -2.56 -10.97 15.72
CA GLY A 231 -3.06 -11.51 16.99
C GLY A 231 -4.09 -10.62 17.67
N GLY A 232 -4.89 -11.20 18.57
CA GLY A 232 -5.99 -10.50 19.24
C GLY A 232 -5.58 -9.42 20.25
N ALA A 233 -4.33 -9.44 20.73
CA ALA A 233 -3.83 -8.48 21.71
C ALA A 233 -3.18 -7.22 21.07
N HIS A 234 -3.10 -7.17 19.73
CA HIS A 234 -2.43 -6.08 19.04
C HIS A 234 -3.21 -4.75 19.21
N PRO A 235 -2.58 -3.60 19.49
CA PRO A 235 -3.29 -2.33 19.70
C PRO A 235 -4.22 -1.92 18.56
N PHE A 236 -3.85 -2.27 17.32
CA PHE A 236 -4.70 -2.01 16.15
C PHE A 236 -6.05 -2.77 16.19
N MET A 237 -6.12 -3.93 16.86
CA MET A 237 -7.38 -4.65 17.06
C MET A 237 -8.38 -3.84 17.89
N VAL A 238 -7.91 -3.13 18.92
CA VAL A 238 -8.76 -2.31 19.80
C VAL A 238 -9.48 -1.23 18.98
N ALA A 239 -8.76 -0.55 18.09
CA ALA A 239 -9.34 0.46 17.22
C ALA A 239 -10.40 -0.10 16.25
N ILE A 240 -10.20 -1.34 15.75
CA ILE A 240 -11.17 -2.00 14.88
C ILE A 240 -12.43 -2.39 15.69
N GLU A 241 -12.26 -2.96 16.88
CA GLU A 241 -13.38 -3.36 17.75
C GLU A 241 -14.21 -2.15 18.21
N GLU A 242 -13.57 -1.02 18.50
CA GLU A 242 -14.23 0.26 18.76
C GLU A 242 -15.05 0.73 17.56
N GLY A 243 -14.44 0.83 16.37
CA GLY A 243 -15.15 1.21 15.15
C GLY A 243 -16.31 0.26 14.84
N LEU A 244 -16.15 -1.05 15.08
CA LEU A 244 -17.20 -2.04 14.85
C LEU A 244 -18.41 -1.84 15.77
N ARG A 245 -18.15 -1.50 17.04
CA ARG A 245 -19.19 -1.16 18.01
C ARG A 245 -19.94 0.11 17.58
N GLU A 246 -19.22 1.18 17.21
CA GLU A 246 -19.81 2.43 16.72
C GLU A 246 -20.66 2.21 15.46
N ALA A 247 -20.15 1.45 14.50
CA ALA A 247 -20.89 1.11 13.28
C ALA A 247 -22.20 0.35 13.57
N ARG A 248 -22.17 -0.61 14.52
CA ARG A 248 -23.35 -1.36 14.96
C ARG A 248 -24.34 -0.47 15.71
N ASP A 249 -23.87 0.45 16.54
CA ASP A 249 -24.70 1.41 17.24
C ASP A 249 -25.42 2.35 16.26
N ALA A 250 -24.68 2.91 15.29
CA ALA A 250 -25.25 3.72 14.23
C ALA A 250 -26.33 2.96 13.43
N LEU A 251 -26.06 1.69 13.06
CA LEU A 251 -27.01 0.83 12.36
C LEU A 251 -28.29 0.60 13.18
N ARG A 252 -28.16 0.30 14.48
CA ARG A 252 -29.30 0.10 15.39
C ARG A 252 -30.15 1.35 15.54
N ALA A 253 -29.51 2.49 15.78
CA ALA A 253 -30.19 3.78 15.93
C ALA A 253 -31.00 4.13 14.67
N ARG A 254 -30.39 3.98 13.49
CA ARG A 254 -31.03 4.29 12.20
C ARG A 254 -32.15 3.33 11.84
N SER A 255 -32.02 2.04 12.20
CA SER A 255 -33.04 1.02 11.92
C SER A 255 -34.28 1.15 12.80
N ALA A 256 -34.14 1.82 13.95
CA ALA A 256 -35.23 2.08 14.89
C ALA A 256 -35.93 3.43 14.64
N ALA A 257 -35.38 4.27 13.77
CA ALA A 257 -36.03 5.52 13.37
C ALA A 257 -37.28 5.20 12.52
N PRO A 258 -38.44 5.80 12.86
CA PRO A 258 -39.71 5.55 12.18
C PRO A 258 -39.76 6.08 10.74
#